data_AF-A0A0N1KS91-F1
#
_entry.id   AF-A0A0N1KS91-F1
#
_cell.length_a   1.000
_cell.length_b   1.000
_cell.length_c   1.000
_cell.angle_alpha   90.00
_cell.angle_beta   90.00
_cell.angle_gamma   90.00
#
_symmetry.space_group_name_H-M   'P 1'
#
loop_
_entity.id
_entity.type
_entity.pdbx_description
1 polymer ?
#
loop_
_entity_poly.entity_id
_entity_poly.type
_entity_poly.pdbx_seq_one_letter_code
_entity_poly.pdbx_strand_id
1 'polypeptide(L)' 'MKTLTMKIYLASFLISLITLIIAVVAVYEAADYINPPITTDGHRYMPTGNVFIALIYSIPAAILSFFISIRIQRPSRER' A
#
# COMPACT_ATOMS: atom_id res chain seq x y z
N MET A 1 20.72 -16.29 -14.91
CA MET A 1 20.19 -14.91 -15.02
C MET A 1 18.67 -14.85 -14.83
N LYS A 2 17.85 -15.61 -15.57
CA LYS A 2 16.36 -15.61 -15.44
C LYS A 2 15.82 -15.86 -14.03
N THR A 3 16.42 -16.80 -13.29
CA THR A 3 16.03 -17.13 -11.90
C THR A 3 16.31 -16.00 -10.91
N LEU A 4 17.41 -15.26 -11.07
CA LEU A 4 17.72 -14.09 -10.23
C LEU A 4 16.72 -12.97 -10.49
N THR A 5 16.39 -12.73 -11.76
CA THR A 5 15.39 -11.74 -12.16
C THR A 5 14.01 -12.04 -11.56
N MET A 6 13.53 -13.29 -11.62
CA MET A 6 12.26 -13.66 -10.99
C MET A 6 12.26 -13.50 -9.47
N LYS A 7 13.37 -13.80 -8.80
CA LYS A 7 13.50 -13.57 -7.35
C LYS A 7 13.36 -12.09 -6.98
N ILE A 8 13.96 -11.19 -7.75
CA ILE A 8 13.84 -9.74 -7.54
C ILE A 8 12.39 -9.29 -7.70
N TYR A 9 11.71 -9.71 -8.78
CA TYR A 9 10.30 -9.35 -8.98
C TYR A 9 9.38 -9.88 -7.87
N LEU A 10 9.60 -11.11 -7.41
CA LEU A 10 8.85 -11.69 -6.29
C LEU A 10 9.09 -10.91 -4.99
N ALA A 11 10.35 -10.60 -4.67
CA ALA A 11 10.68 -9.83 -3.48
C ALA A 11 10.09 -8.41 -3.55
N SER A 12 10.19 -7.74 -4.69
CA SER A 12 9.57 -6.42 -4.90
C SER A 12 8.06 -6.46 -4.80
N PHE A 13 7.42 -7.53 -5.29
CA PHE A 13 5.98 -7.72 -5.14
C PHE A 13 5.57 -7.86 -3.67
N LEU A 14 6.28 -8.70 -2.89
CA LEU A 14 6.04 -8.85 -1.46
C LEU A 14 6.22 -7.53 -0.71
N ILE A 15 7.27 -6.76 -1.03
CA ILE A 15 7.50 -5.44 -0.44
C ILE A 15 6.34 -4.50 -0.77
N SER A 16 5.89 -4.47 -2.03
CA SER A 16 4.75 -3.63 -2.42
C SER A 16 3.44 -4.04 -1.75
N LEU A 17 3.21 -5.33 -1.49
CA LEU A 17 2.04 -5.82 -0.79
C LEU A 17 2.06 -5.39 0.69
N ILE A 18 3.22 -5.47 1.34
CA ILE A 18 3.39 -4.96 2.71
C ILE A 18 3.17 -3.45 2.75
N THR A 19 3.72 -2.71 1.78
CA THR A 19 3.48 -1.26 1.67
C THR A 19 2.00 -0.95 1.47
N LEU A 20 1.29 -1.71 0.64
CA LEU A 20 -0.14 -1.55 0.43
C LEU A 20 -0.90 -1.68 1.75
N ILE A 21 -0.66 -2.76 2.51
CA ILE A 21 -1.35 -3.01 3.78
C ILE A 21 -1.13 -1.85 4.76
N ILE A 22 0.12 -1.41 4.93
CA ILE A 22 0.46 -0.29 5.82
C ILE A 22 -0.21 1.01 5.35
N ALA A 23 -0.19 1.27 4.04
CA ALA A 23 -0.80 2.47 3.47
C ALA A 23 -2.32 2.47 3.60
N VAL A 24 -3.00 1.32 3.42
CA VAL A 24 -4.45 1.19 3.65
C VAL A 24 -4.79 1.55 5.09
N VAL A 25 -4.06 0.99 6.06
CA VAL A 25 -4.31 1.30 7.49
C VAL A 25 -4.10 2.80 7.74
N ALA A 26 -3.00 3.39 7.27
CA ALA A 26 -2.73 4.81 7.47
C ALA A 26 -3.79 5.73 6.84
N VAL A 27 -4.24 5.44 5.62
CA VAL A 27 -5.26 6.24 4.94
C VAL A 27 -6.64 6.03 5.58
N TYR A 28 -6.94 4.81 6.03
CA TYR A 28 -8.18 4.53 6.74
C TYR A 28 -8.26 5.34 8.04
N GLU A 29 -7.22 5.29 8.87
CA GLU A 29 -7.15 6.07 10.12
C GLU A 29 -7.27 7.58 9.85
N ALA A 30 -6.61 8.08 8.80
CA ALA A 30 -6.73 9.48 8.39
C ALA A 30 -8.16 9.84 7.95
N ALA A 31 -8.82 8.99 7.17
CA ALA A 31 -10.20 9.18 6.72
C ALA A 31 -11.19 9.12 7.89
N ASP A 32 -10.98 8.19 8.83
CA ASP A 32 -11.79 8.03 10.04
C ASP A 32 -11.64 9.22 10.99
N TYR A 33 -10.44 9.80 11.06
CA TYR A 33 -10.18 11.01 11.83
C TYR A 33 -10.87 12.26 11.23
N ILE A 34 -10.81 12.41 9.90
CA ILE A 34 -11.36 13.58 9.19
C ILE A 34 -12.89 13.52 9.13
N ASN A 35 -13.45 12.35 8.85
CA ASN A 35 -14.88 12.14 8.72
C ASN A 35 -15.30 10.90 9.53
N PRO A 36 -15.46 11.06 10.85
CA PRO A 36 -15.74 9.94 11.72
C PRO A 36 -17.14 9.36 11.42
N PRO A 37 -17.24 8.03 11.38
CA PRO A 37 -18.45 7.32 10.98
C PRO A 37 -19.43 7.27 12.14
N ILE A 38 -20.11 8.38 12.36
CA ILE A 38 -21.08 8.55 13.43
C ILE A 38 -22.47 8.63 12.79
N THR A 39 -23.40 7.78 13.24
CA THR A 39 -24.81 7.87 12.82
C THR A 39 -25.43 9.16 13.34
N THR A 40 -26.59 9.55 12.80
CA THR A 40 -27.38 10.68 13.33
C THR A 40 -27.70 10.55 14.82
N ASP A 41 -27.74 9.31 15.33
CA ASP A 41 -28.02 9.00 16.74
C ASP A 41 -26.74 8.92 17.61
N GLY A 42 -25.56 9.22 17.03
CA GLY A 42 -24.30 9.26 17.76
C GLY A 42 -23.55 7.92 17.86
N HIS A 43 -24.02 6.86 17.20
CA HIS A 43 -23.38 5.54 17.25
C HIS A 43 -22.27 5.41 16.20
N ARG A 44 -21.13 4.87 16.61
CA ARG A 44 -20.05 4.54 15.67
C ARG A 44 -20.43 3.33 14.81
N TYR A 45 -20.21 3.42 13.52
CA TYR A 45 -20.31 2.30 12.58
C TYR A 45 -19.00 2.13 11.83
N MET A 46 -18.78 0.98 11.20
CA MET A 46 -17.60 0.80 10.34
C MET A 46 -17.89 1.40 8.95
N PRO A 47 -17.16 2.45 8.52
CA PRO A 47 -17.39 3.10 7.24
C PRO A 47 -16.76 2.28 6.13
N THR A 48 -17.55 1.38 5.55
CA THR A 48 -17.17 0.63 4.34
C THR A 48 -16.73 1.55 3.20
N GLY A 49 -17.29 2.75 3.12
CA GLY A 49 -16.82 3.81 2.22
C GLY A 49 -15.38 4.25 2.47
N ASN A 50 -14.99 4.48 3.73
CA ASN A 50 -13.61 4.87 4.08
C ASN A 50 -12.63 3.72 3.82
N VAL A 51 -13.04 2.45 4.01
CA VAL A 51 -12.24 1.28 3.64
C VAL A 51 -11.96 1.25 2.14
N PHE A 52 -12.98 1.49 1.32
CA PHE A 52 -12.84 1.50 -0.14
C PHE A 52 -11.98 2.67 -0.63
N ILE A 53 -12.17 3.85 -0.05
CA ILE A 53 -11.33 5.03 -0.28
C ILE A 53 -9.89 4.70 0.10
N ALA A 54 -9.63 4.21 1.31
CA ALA A 54 -8.29 3.87 1.76
C ALA A 54 -7.58 2.87 0.83
N LEU A 55 -8.31 1.86 0.35
CA LEU A 55 -7.79 0.92 -0.64
C LEU A 55 -7.37 1.63 -1.93
N ILE A 56 -8.23 2.43 -2.56
CA ILE A 56 -7.92 3.12 -3.82
C ILE A 56 -6.73 4.08 -3.65
N TYR A 57 -6.74 4.88 -2.59
CA TYR A 57 -5.70 5.89 -2.35
C TYR A 57 -4.34 5.29 -1.95
N SER A 58 -4.31 4.04 -1.49
CA SER A 58 -3.07 3.33 -1.15
C SER A 58 -2.36 2.69 -2.35
N ILE A 59 -3.06 2.45 -3.47
CA ILE A 59 -2.50 1.80 -4.67
C ILE A 59 -1.25 2.54 -5.22
N PRO A 60 -1.22 3.87 -5.35
CA PRO A 60 -0.04 4.59 -5.83
C PRO A 60 1.20 4.35 -4.97
N ALA A 61 1.06 4.24 -3.64
CA ALA A 61 2.17 3.96 -2.74
C ALA A 61 2.75 2.55 -2.97
N ALA A 62 1.89 1.55 -3.18
CA ALA A 62 2.32 0.19 -3.51
C ALA A 62 3.04 0.13 -4.87
N ILE A 63 2.51 0.80 -5.88
CA ILE A 63 3.13 0.89 -7.22
C ILE A 63 4.52 1.53 -7.12
N LEU A 64 4.63 2.67 -6.42
CA LEU A 64 5.89 3.37 -6.25
C LEU A 64 6.92 2.49 -5.50
N SER A 65 6.49 1.86 -4.41
CA SER A 65 7.32 0.93 -3.64
C SER A 65 7.84 -0.24 -4.48
N PHE A 66 7.01 -0.80 -5.35
CA PHE A 66 7.40 -1.86 -6.27
C PHE A 66 8.57 -1.43 -7.19
N PHE A 67 8.44 -0.27 -7.86
CA PHE A 67 9.47 0.22 -8.76
C PHE A 67 10.77 0.60 -8.03
N ILE A 68 10.67 1.24 -6.87
CA ILE A 68 11.82 1.58 -6.03
C ILE A 68 12.53 0.30 -5.59
N SER A 69 11.78 -0.70 -5.15
CA SER A 69 12.31 -1.99 -4.71
C SER A 69 13.08 -2.71 -5.83
N ILE A 70 12.55 -2.71 -7.06
CA ILE A 70 13.25 -3.26 -8.23
C ILE A 70 14.55 -2.50 -8.49
N ARG A 71 14.51 -1.17 -8.43
CA ARG A 71 15.69 -0.31 -8.66
C ARG A 71 16.80 -0.60 -7.64
N ILE A 72 16.45 -0.75 -6.37
CA ILE A 72 17.41 -1.02 -5.28
C ILE A 72 18.01 -2.42 -5.38
N GLN A 73 17.18 -3.43 -5.70
CA GLN A 73 17.63 -4.82 -5.75
C GLN A 73 18.36 -5.20 -7.04
N ARG A 74 18.25 -4.38 -8.10
CA ARG A 74 19.03 -4.60 -9.32
C ARG A 74 20.50 -4.30 -9.02
N PRO A 75 21.41 -5.26 -9.22
CA PRO A 75 22.83 -5.00 -9.07
C PRO A 75 23.24 -3.89 -10.06
N SER A 76 23.90 -2.84 -9.58
CA SER A 76 24.55 -1.85 -10.44
C SER A 76 25.47 -2.61 -11.39
N ARG A 77 25.13 -2.63 -12.68
CA ARG A 77 25.94 -3.24 -13.74
C ARG A 77 27.08 -2.32 -14.16
N GLU A 78 27.56 -1.48 -13.25
CA GLU A 78 28.71 -0.60 -13.41
C GLU A 78 29.79 -1.03 -12.41
N ARG A 79 30.66 -1.92 -12.90
CA ARG A 79 32.10 -1.86 -12.66
C ARG A 79 32.77 -2.11 -14.00
#